data_AF-A0A958FJP7-F1
#
_entry.id   AF-A0A958FJP7-F1
#
_cell.length_a   1.000
_cell.length_b   1.000
_cell.length_c   1.000
_cell.angle_alpha   90.00
_cell.angle_beta   90.00
_cell.angle_gamma   90.00
#
_symmetry.space_group_name_H-M   'P 1'
#
loop_
_entity.id
_entity.type
_entity.pdbx_description
1 polymer ?
#
loop_
_entity_poly.entity_id
_entity_poly.type
_entity_poly.pdbx_seq_one_letter_code
_entity_poly.pdbx_strand_id
1 'polypeptide(L)'
;MKEDPFKGNRSPNGNKNNKDDFQWKKGTRSMLFWVILFLGIAFFATIFPVGGKNPIEIDYSTFLKHLDSGNITKGEVVVNEGANDFIGYLRQPYEESLPNGKVRQYDKFKTTLPPEYVNNDVIKDW
;
A
#
# COMPACT_ATOMS: atom_id res chain seq x y z
N MET A 1 49.49 -4.15 77.60
CA MET A 1 50.35 -3.28 76.77
C MET A 1 49.83 -3.43 75.34
N LYS A 2 49.15 -2.45 74.71
CA LYS A 2 49.65 -1.20 74.07
C LYS A 2 50.87 -1.47 73.16
N GLU A 3 50.99 -1.13 71.87
CA GLU A 3 50.13 -0.58 70.78
C GLU A 3 50.76 -0.95 69.42
N ASP A 4 49.92 -1.10 68.38
CA ASP A 4 49.96 -0.62 66.96
C ASP A 4 51.21 -0.82 66.04
N PRO A 5 51.16 -0.40 64.75
CA PRO A 5 50.63 -1.12 63.58
C PRO A 5 51.71 -1.19 62.45
N PHE A 6 51.42 -1.68 61.24
CA PHE A 6 51.99 -1.27 59.92
C PHE A 6 51.66 -2.36 58.86
N LYS A 7 50.66 -2.17 58.00
CA LYS A 7 50.65 -1.49 56.68
C LYS A 7 51.03 -2.42 55.52
N GLY A 8 50.05 -2.66 54.63
CA GLY A 8 50.23 -3.38 53.38
C GLY A 8 49.07 -3.11 52.41
N ASN A 9 49.11 -1.94 51.78
CA ASN A 9 48.17 -1.47 50.77
C ASN A 9 48.30 -2.28 49.47
N ARG A 10 47.27 -3.03 49.04
CA ARG A 10 47.09 -3.45 47.63
C ARG A 10 45.61 -3.56 47.28
N SER A 11 45.10 -2.53 46.63
CA SER A 11 43.94 -2.66 45.75
C SER A 11 44.35 -3.50 44.53
N PRO A 12 43.56 -4.49 44.11
CA PRO A 12 43.52 -4.91 42.73
C PRO A 12 42.37 -4.17 42.05
N ASN A 13 42.72 -3.11 41.34
CA ASN A 13 41.95 -2.66 40.19
C ASN A 13 41.84 -3.84 39.22
N GLY A 14 40.61 -4.26 38.91
CA GLY A 14 40.31 -5.45 38.12
C GLY A 14 39.01 -5.27 37.34
N ASN A 15 39.06 -4.34 36.39
CA ASN A 15 38.13 -4.17 35.29
C ASN A 15 37.54 -5.48 34.75
N LYS A 16 36.21 -5.53 34.61
CA LYS A 16 35.40 -6.18 33.56
C LYS A 16 34.20 -6.90 34.16
N ASN A 17 33.01 -6.33 33.96
CA ASN A 17 31.87 -7.06 33.38
C ASN A 17 30.74 -6.07 33.04
N ASN A 18 31.00 -5.13 32.12
CA ASN A 18 29.93 -4.65 31.24
C ASN A 18 29.66 -5.73 30.17
N LYS A 19 29.20 -6.91 30.61
CA LYS A 19 28.83 -8.02 29.72
C LYS A 19 27.32 -8.09 29.44
N ASP A 20 26.54 -7.20 30.04
CA ASP A 20 25.08 -7.22 29.94
C ASP A 20 24.52 -6.15 28.99
N ASP A 21 25.29 -5.11 28.66
CA ASP A 21 24.83 -4.03 27.76
C ASP A 21 24.83 -4.42 26.27
N PHE A 22 25.46 -5.55 25.89
CA PHE A 22 25.77 -5.87 24.48
C PHE A 22 24.96 -7.03 23.88
N GLN A 23 24.06 -7.67 24.65
CA GLN A 23 23.24 -8.77 24.14
C GLN A 23 21.82 -8.33 23.73
N TRP A 24 21.20 -7.39 24.47
CA TRP A 24 19.93 -6.76 24.07
C TRP A 24 20.06 -6.02 22.73
N LYS A 25 21.22 -5.42 22.45
CA LYS A 25 21.53 -4.75 21.19
C LYS A 25 21.78 -5.71 20.02
N LYS A 26 22.17 -6.97 20.29
CA LYS A 26 22.40 -8.01 19.27
C LYS A 26 21.11 -8.75 18.89
N GLY A 27 20.23 -9.02 19.84
CA GLY A 27 18.94 -9.71 19.59
C GLY A 27 17.87 -8.84 18.93
N THR A 28 17.96 -7.51 19.06
CA THR A 28 16.97 -6.56 18.54
C THR A 28 17.01 -6.36 17.03
N ARG A 29 18.13 -6.64 16.35
CA ARG A 29 18.26 -6.47 14.89
C ARG A 29 17.27 -7.33 14.09
N SER A 30 17.01 -8.56 14.55
CA SER A 30 16.06 -9.45 13.86
C SER A 30 14.61 -9.01 14.10
N MET A 31 14.27 -8.56 15.31
CA MET A 31 12.92 -8.10 15.65
C MET A 31 12.54 -6.80 14.93
N LEU A 32 13.50 -5.88 14.77
CA LEU A 32 13.30 -4.62 14.04
C LEU A 32 12.91 -4.86 12.57
N PHE A 33 13.51 -5.85 11.92
CA PHE A 33 13.16 -6.20 10.54
C PHE A 33 11.70 -6.62 10.42
N TRP A 34 11.21 -7.47 11.33
CA TRP A 34 9.81 -7.89 11.35
C TRP A 34 8.85 -6.73 11.61
N VAL A 35 9.17 -5.83 12.55
CA VAL A 35 8.35 -4.64 12.84
C VAL A 35 8.28 -3.72 11.62
N ILE A 36 9.40 -3.46 10.95
CA ILE A 36 9.45 -2.63 9.73
C ILE A 36 8.70 -3.30 8.59
N LEU A 37 8.79 -4.63 8.46
CA LEU A 37 8.05 -5.39 7.44
C LEU A 37 6.55 -5.29 7.66
N PHE A 38 6.06 -5.49 8.89
CA PHE A 38 4.64 -5.34 9.22
C PHE A 38 4.16 -3.90 9.03
N LEU A 39 4.97 -2.90 9.40
CA LEU A 39 4.66 -1.49 9.12
C LEU A 39 4.59 -1.21 7.61
N GLY A 40 5.52 -1.78 6.83
CA GLY A 40 5.52 -1.68 5.38
C GLY A 40 4.23 -2.28 4.79
N ILE A 41 3.88 -3.50 5.17
CA ILE A 41 2.65 -4.18 4.71
C ILE A 41 1.40 -3.38 5.11
N ALA A 42 1.31 -2.92 6.36
CA ALA A 42 0.20 -2.11 6.84
C ALA A 42 0.10 -0.77 6.08
N PHE A 43 1.23 -0.14 5.78
CA PHE A 43 1.29 1.08 4.97
C PHE A 43 0.81 0.82 3.53
N PHE A 44 1.26 -0.26 2.89
CA PHE A 44 0.77 -0.65 1.56
C PHE A 44 -0.73 -1.00 1.57
N ALA A 45 -1.26 -1.57 2.65
CA ALA A 45 -2.69 -1.83 2.79
C ALA A 45 -3.54 -0.55 2.83
N THR A 46 -2.97 0.61 3.19
CA THR A 46 -3.65 1.91 3.08
C THR A 46 -3.61 2.50 1.66
N ILE A 47 -2.64 2.09 0.85
CA ILE A 47 -2.46 2.54 -0.54
C ILE A 47 -3.28 1.68 -1.51
N PHE A 48 -3.51 0.41 -1.16
CA PHE A 48 -4.48 -0.41 -1.88
C PHE A 48 -5.90 -0.02 -1.45
N PRO A 49 -6.78 0.37 -2.38
CA PRO A 49 -8.21 0.49 -2.09
C PRO A 49 -8.76 -0.92 -1.81
N VAL A 50 -8.64 -1.37 -0.56
CA VAL A 50 -9.24 -2.60 -0.04
C VAL A 50 -10.72 -2.31 0.15
N GLY A 51 -11.48 -2.51 -0.93
CA GLY A 51 -12.91 -2.29 -0.87
C GLY A 51 -13.51 -2.32 -2.26
N GLY A 52 -13.57 -3.51 -2.86
CA GLY A 52 -14.32 -3.76 -4.07
C GLY A 52 -15.81 -3.45 -3.85
N LYS A 53 -16.16 -2.17 -3.98
CA LYS A 53 -17.50 -1.77 -4.38
C LYS A 53 -17.68 -2.38 -5.77
N ASN A 54 -18.82 -3.04 -6.00
CA ASN A 54 -19.13 -3.54 -7.33
C ASN A 54 -18.88 -2.42 -8.35
N PRO A 55 -18.11 -2.68 -9.42
CA PRO A 55 -17.77 -1.65 -10.39
C PRO A 55 -19.07 -1.01 -10.86
N ILE A 56 -19.14 0.31 -10.76
CA ILE A 56 -20.35 1.00 -11.20
C ILE A 56 -20.39 0.97 -12.72
N GLU A 57 -21.58 0.74 -13.28
CA GLU A 57 -21.74 0.85 -14.73
C GLU A 57 -21.76 2.34 -15.11
N ILE A 58 -20.89 2.71 -16.06
CA ILE A 58 -20.81 4.05 -16.62
C ILE A 58 -21.00 4.00 -18.13
N ASP A 59 -21.58 5.07 -18.67
CA ASP A 59 -21.72 5.26 -20.11
C ASP A 59 -20.34 5.38 -20.79
N TYR A 60 -20.29 4.97 -22.06
CA TYR A 60 -19.10 5.06 -22.89
C TYR A 60 -18.55 6.50 -23.00
N SER A 61 -19.44 7.50 -23.02
CA SER A 61 -19.05 8.92 -23.05
C SER A 61 -18.34 9.36 -21.76
N THR A 62 -18.72 8.81 -20.61
CA THR A 62 -18.05 9.04 -19.33
C THR A 62 -16.72 8.31 -19.27
N PHE A 63 -16.63 7.11 -19.84
CA PHE A 63 -15.36 6.43 -20.03
C PHE A 63 -14.37 7.26 -20.85
N LEU A 64 -14.78 7.82 -21.99
CA LEU A 64 -13.92 8.68 -22.82
C LEU A 64 -13.39 9.90 -22.04
N LYS A 65 -14.22 10.51 -21.19
CA LYS A 65 -13.77 11.62 -20.32
C LYS A 65 -12.69 11.17 -19.32
N HIS A 66 -12.83 9.97 -18.76
CA HIS A 66 -11.82 9.41 -17.84
C HIS A 66 -10.53 9.05 -18.56
N LEU A 67 -10.65 8.57 -19.80
CA LEU A 67 -9.53 8.29 -20.70
C LEU A 67 -8.76 9.57 -21.03
N ASP A 68 -9.46 10.62 -21.51
CA ASP A 68 -8.88 11.91 -21.88
C ASP A 68 -8.24 12.64 -20.69
N SER A 69 -8.82 12.50 -19.50
CA SER A 69 -8.28 13.11 -18.28
C SER A 69 -7.07 12.37 -17.69
N GLY A 70 -6.70 11.20 -18.23
CA GLY A 70 -5.57 10.40 -17.73
C GLY A 70 -5.76 9.89 -16.30
N ASN A 71 -7.01 9.82 -15.83
CA ASN A 71 -7.35 9.41 -14.47
C ASN A 71 -7.40 7.90 -14.29
N ILE A 72 -7.36 7.12 -15.38
CA ILE A 72 -7.35 5.66 -15.35
C ILE A 72 -5.93 5.18 -15.04
N THR A 73 -5.78 4.41 -13.96
CA THR A 73 -4.49 3.81 -13.54
C THR A 73 -4.32 2.40 -14.10
N LYS A 74 -5.41 1.65 -14.22
CA LYS A 74 -5.41 0.28 -14.76
C LYS A 74 -6.72 0.02 -15.49
N GLY A 75 -6.64 -0.66 -16.64
CA GLY A 75 -7.79 -1.19 -17.36
C GLY A 75 -7.72 -2.71 -17.42
N GLU A 76 -8.88 -3.36 -17.46
CA GLU A 76 -9.00 -4.78 -17.77
C GLU A 76 -10.14 -4.95 -18.77
N VAL A 77 -9.86 -5.57 -19.91
CA VAL A 77 -10.86 -5.85 -20.94
C VAL A 77 -11.32 -7.30 -20.76
N VAL A 78 -12.60 -7.47 -20.44
CA VAL A 78 -13.27 -8.76 -20.38
C VAL A 78 -14.02 -8.96 -21.69
N VAL A 79 -13.46 -9.82 -22.55
CA VAL A 79 -14.06 -10.19 -23.83
C VAL A 79 -15.08 -11.30 -23.59
N ASN A 80 -16.36 -11.02 -23.81
CA ASN A 80 -17.43 -12.03 -23.80
C ASN A 80 -18.03 -12.18 -25.19
N GLU A 81 -18.72 -13.30 -25.47
CA GLU A 81 -19.25 -13.73 -26.78
C GLU A 81 -20.22 -12.73 -27.49
N GLY A 82 -20.45 -11.54 -26.95
CA GLY A 82 -21.25 -10.49 -27.61
C GLY A 82 -21.11 -9.08 -27.01
N ALA A 83 -20.32 -8.90 -25.96
CA ALA A 83 -20.09 -7.61 -25.32
C ALA A 83 -18.70 -7.58 -24.69
N ASN A 84 -17.94 -6.53 -24.98
CA ASN A 84 -16.61 -6.35 -24.39
C ASN A 84 -16.72 -5.35 -23.26
N ASP A 85 -16.54 -5.85 -22.05
CA ASP A 85 -16.63 -5.05 -20.84
C ASP A 85 -15.25 -4.52 -20.49
N PHE A 86 -15.10 -3.22 -20.36
CA PHE A 86 -13.90 -2.60 -19.83
C PHE A 86 -14.10 -2.28 -18.35
N ILE A 87 -13.21 -2.80 -17.50
CA ILE A 87 -13.16 -2.52 -16.08
C ILE A 87 -12.01 -1.54 -15.84
N GLY A 88 -12.33 -0.30 -15.50
CA GLY A 88 -11.36 0.74 -15.22
C GLY A 88 -11.17 0.99 -13.73
N TYR A 89 -9.92 1.20 -13.34
CA TYR A 89 -9.52 1.63 -11.99
C TYR A 89 -9.01 3.06 -12.08
N LEU A 90 -9.64 3.96 -11.33
CA LEU A 90 -9.26 5.37 -11.26
C LEU A 90 -8.16 5.60 -10.22
N ARG A 91 -7.30 6.59 -10.46
CA ARG A 91 -6.22 7.00 -9.55
C ARG A 91 -6.77 7.58 -8.24
N GLN A 92 -7.89 8.30 -8.33
CA GLN A 92 -8.58 8.92 -7.20
C GLN A 92 -10.08 8.64 -7.31
N PRO A 93 -10.80 8.53 -6.18
CA PRO A 93 -12.25 8.41 -6.19
C PRO A 93 -12.87 9.60 -6.94
N TYR A 94 -13.63 9.33 -7.98
CA TYR A 94 -14.37 10.35 -8.72
C TYR A 94 -15.74 10.55 -8.07
N GLU A 95 -16.07 11.81 -7.78
CA GLU A 95 -17.37 12.21 -7.27
C GLU A 95 -18.25 12.69 -8.41
N GLU A 96 -19.31 11.95 -8.70
CA GLU A 96 -20.30 12.34 -9.69
C GLU A 96 -21.58 12.81 -9.00
N SER A 97 -22.03 14.02 -9.34
CA SER A 97 -23.32 14.53 -8.90
C SER A 97 -24.41 14.04 -9.86
N LEU A 98 -25.27 13.14 -9.39
CA LEU A 98 -26.39 12.65 -10.19
C LEU A 98 -27.49 13.73 -10.33
N PRO A 99 -28.33 13.65 -11.37
CA PRO A 99 -29.45 14.59 -11.59
C PRO A 99 -30.45 14.65 -10.43
N ASN A 100 -30.48 13.63 -9.57
CA ASN A 100 -31.31 13.56 -8.38
C ASN A 100 -30.68 14.22 -7.13
N GLY A 101 -29.57 14.94 -7.29
CA GLY A 101 -28.85 15.61 -6.21
C GLY A 101 -28.03 14.69 -5.30
N LYS A 102 -27.97 13.38 -5.60
CA LYS A 102 -27.09 12.46 -4.86
C LYS A 102 -25.68 12.51 -5.43
N VAL A 103 -24.69 12.54 -4.55
CA VAL A 103 -23.29 12.38 -4.93
C VAL A 103 -22.93 10.91 -4.84
N ARG A 104 -22.38 10.35 -5.93
CA ARG A 104 -21.85 9.00 -5.98
C ARG A 104 -20.33 9.08 -6.12
N GLN A 105 -19.63 8.43 -5.22
CA GLN A 105 -18.18 8.29 -5.30
C GLN A 105 -17.80 6.89 -5.78
N TYR A 106 -16.92 6.81 -6.77
CA TYR A 106 -16.40 5.54 -7.27
C TYR A 106 -14.94 5.65 -7.70
N ASP A 107 -14.19 4.59 -7.46
CA ASP A 107 -12.80 4.37 -7.85
C ASP A 107 -12.68 3.24 -8.89
N LYS A 108 -13.73 2.43 -9.02
CA LYS A 108 -13.84 1.33 -9.98
C LYS A 108 -15.12 1.46 -10.81
N PHE A 109 -14.98 1.35 -12.13
CA PHE A 109 -16.11 1.40 -13.05
C PHE A 109 -16.06 0.25 -14.05
N LYS A 110 -17.21 -0.04 -14.65
CA LYS A 110 -17.40 -0.94 -15.77
C LYS A 110 -18.06 -0.15 -16.89
N THR A 111 -17.59 -0.30 -18.12
CA THR A 111 -18.25 0.23 -19.31
C THR A 111 -18.32 -0.83 -20.38
N THR A 112 -19.42 -0.85 -21.13
CA THR A 112 -19.59 -1.75 -22.27
C THR A 112 -19.05 -1.05 -23.51
N LEU A 113 -18.02 -1.62 -24.13
CA LEU A 113 -17.43 -1.09 -25.34
C LEU A 113 -18.33 -1.39 -26.55
N PRO A 114 -18.59 -0.41 -27.44
CA PRO A 114 -19.31 -0.69 -28.67
C PRO A 114 -18.48 -1.62 -29.58
N PRO A 115 -19.14 -2.53 -30.33
CA PRO A 115 -18.45 -3.55 -31.13
C PRO A 115 -17.53 -2.98 -32.22
N GLU A 116 -17.75 -1.73 -32.66
CA GLU A 116 -16.88 -1.05 -33.64
C GLU A 116 -15.48 -0.70 -33.11
N TYR A 117 -15.31 -0.45 -31.80
CA TYR A 117 -14.04 0.01 -31.21
C TYR A 117 -13.21 -1.12 -30.60
N VAL A 118 -13.71 -2.35 -30.68
CA VAL A 118 -13.02 -3.57 -30.28
C VAL A 118 -11.86 -3.88 -31.22
N ASN A 119 -11.82 -3.23 -32.38
CA ASN A 119 -10.82 -3.48 -33.40
C ASN A 119 -9.46 -2.86 -33.01
N ASN A 120 -8.71 -3.64 -32.24
CA ASN A 120 -7.26 -3.64 -32.05
C ASN A 120 -6.57 -2.41 -31.42
N ASP A 121 -6.96 -1.17 -31.69
CA ASP A 121 -6.14 -0.03 -31.25
C ASP A 121 -6.38 0.33 -29.77
N VAL A 122 -7.64 0.33 -29.32
CA VAL A 122 -7.98 0.66 -27.92
C VAL A 122 -7.68 -0.50 -26.97
N ILE A 123 -7.66 -1.75 -27.43
CA ILE A 123 -7.40 -2.92 -26.58
C ILE A 123 -5.90 -3.20 -26.45
N LYS A 124 -5.10 -2.88 -27.48
CA LYS A 124 -3.66 -3.18 -27.51
C LYS A 124 -2.83 -2.30 -26.57
N ASP A 125 -3.33 -1.12 -26.22
CA ASP A 125 -2.62 -0.14 -25.40
C ASP A 125 -2.82 -0.31 -23.89
N TRP A 126 -3.54 -1.36 -23.44
CA TRP A 126 -3.94 -1.58 -22.04
C TRP A 126 -3.52 -2.94 -21.48
#